data_AF-A0A8E5U641-F1
#
_entry.id   AF-A0A8E5U641-F1
#
_cell.length_a   1.000
_cell.length_b   1.000
_cell.length_c   1.000
_cell.angle_alpha   90.00
_cell.angle_beta   90.00
_cell.angle_gamma   90.00
#
_symmetry.space_group_name_H-M   'P 1'
#
loop_
_entity.id
_entity.type
_entity.pdbx_description
1 polymer ?
#
loop_
_entity_poly.entity_id
_entity_poly.type
_entity_poly.pdbx_seq_one_letter_code
_entity_poly.pdbx_strand_id
1 'polypeptide(L)'
;MIKQVIQQLRVPDAGIENLQERRYWLQCERAYTYQPIYQTDGRLMAVELLTVVTHPDNPSRRIAPDRYFAELAVRHRIDVVKEQLHQLEQKADFFTRHHLLASVNVDGPTLIAMRRQPDILAAMERLPWLRFELVEHIRLPKDSSFASMCEFGPLWLDDFGTGMANFSALSEVRYDYIKVARELFVMLRQSAEGRNLFTLLLQLMNRYCRGVIVEGVETLEEWRDVQRSPAFAAQGYFLSRPVPLISLEEVILTL
;
A
#
# COMPACT_ATOMS: atom_id res chain seq x y z
N MET A 1 24.88 -52.50 -10.43
CA MET A 1 25.74 -51.31 -10.57
C MET A 1 24.85 -50.09 -10.75
N ILE A 2 24.74 -49.27 -9.70
CA ILE A 2 23.90 -48.07 -9.65
C ILE A 2 24.70 -46.92 -10.27
N LYS A 3 24.27 -46.39 -11.41
CA LYS A 3 24.81 -45.13 -11.94
C LYS A 3 24.06 -43.98 -11.28
N GLN A 4 24.72 -43.31 -10.33
CA GLN A 4 24.29 -42.02 -9.80
C GLN A 4 24.25 -40.99 -10.93
N VAL A 5 23.07 -40.45 -11.19
CA VAL A 5 22.89 -39.22 -11.95
C VAL A 5 23.23 -38.08 -11.01
N ILE A 6 24.44 -37.54 -11.13
CA ILE A 6 24.78 -36.25 -10.52
C ILE A 6 24.10 -35.19 -11.37
N GLN A 7 22.88 -34.83 -10.99
CA GLN A 7 22.22 -33.63 -11.50
C GLN A 7 22.94 -32.45 -10.86
N GLN A 8 23.96 -31.92 -11.54
CA GLN A 8 24.56 -30.63 -11.21
C GLN A 8 23.43 -29.60 -11.18
N LEU A 9 23.06 -29.16 -9.98
CA LEU A 9 22.32 -27.94 -9.77
C LEU A 9 23.14 -26.83 -10.43
N ARG A 10 22.70 -26.36 -11.61
CA ARG A 10 23.13 -25.06 -12.14
C ARG A 10 22.67 -24.02 -11.13
N VAL A 11 23.57 -23.65 -10.22
CA VAL A 11 23.52 -22.33 -9.59
C VAL A 11 23.53 -21.35 -10.77
N PRO A 12 22.53 -20.48 -10.94
CA PRO A 12 22.59 -19.49 -12.00
C PRO A 12 23.84 -18.66 -11.76
N ASP A 13 24.67 -18.53 -12.80
CA ASP A 13 25.88 -17.73 -12.78
C ASP A 13 25.57 -16.38 -12.12
N ALA A 14 26.19 -16.14 -10.96
CA ALA A 14 26.27 -14.81 -10.37
C ALA A 14 27.26 -13.99 -11.21
N GLY A 15 26.92 -13.77 -12.48
CA GLY A 15 27.70 -13.05 -13.46
C GLY A 15 27.74 -11.56 -13.15
N ILE A 16 28.74 -10.88 -13.70
CA ILE A 16 28.98 -9.43 -13.58
C ILE A 16 27.73 -8.61 -13.96
N GLU A 17 26.91 -9.12 -14.89
CA GLU A 17 25.62 -8.52 -15.29
C GLU A 17 24.65 -8.40 -14.09
N ASN A 18 24.57 -9.41 -13.22
CA ASN A 18 23.74 -9.40 -12.01
C ASN A 18 24.26 -8.38 -10.96
N LEU A 19 25.56 -8.09 -10.96
CA LEU A 19 26.14 -7.05 -10.10
C LEU A 19 25.89 -5.63 -10.64
N GLN A 20 25.96 -5.44 -11.97
CA GLN A 20 25.66 -4.16 -12.60
C GLN A 20 24.17 -3.79 -12.46
N GLU A 21 23.26 -4.75 -12.68
CA GLU A 21 21.83 -4.55 -12.48
C GLU A 21 21.49 -4.21 -11.02
N ARG A 22 22.08 -4.94 -10.06
CA ARG A 22 21.89 -4.60 -8.63
C ARG A 22 22.40 -3.20 -8.29
N ARG A 23 23.54 -2.79 -8.87
CA ARG A 23 24.11 -1.46 -8.64
C ARG A 23 23.22 -0.36 -9.20
N TYR A 24 22.61 -0.58 -10.37
CA TYR A 24 21.66 0.35 -10.98
C TYR A 24 20.52 0.68 -10.00
N TRP A 25 19.86 -0.33 -9.44
CA TRP A 25 18.75 -0.11 -8.52
C TRP A 25 19.18 0.58 -7.21
N LEU A 26 20.38 0.30 -6.71
CA LEU A 26 20.89 0.98 -5.51
C LEU A 26 21.28 2.44 -5.76
N GLN A 27 21.49 2.84 -7.01
CA GLN A 27 21.79 4.22 -7.39
C GLN A 27 20.52 5.06 -7.64
N CYS A 28 19.34 4.44 -7.68
CA CYS A 28 18.11 5.17 -7.84
C CYS A 28 17.88 6.18 -6.70
N GLU A 29 17.42 7.36 -7.09
CA GLU A 29 16.99 8.41 -6.20
C GLU A 29 15.49 8.30 -5.94
N ARG A 30 15.08 8.73 -4.76
CA ARG A 30 13.69 8.69 -4.31
C ARG A 30 13.25 10.08 -3.90
N ALA A 31 12.05 10.44 -4.31
CA ALA A 31 11.32 11.58 -3.79
C ALA A 31 9.95 11.10 -3.30
N TYR A 32 9.39 11.81 -2.33
CA TYR A 32 8.13 11.40 -1.71
C TYR A 32 7.01 12.37 -2.06
N THR A 33 5.91 11.79 -2.51
CA THR A 33 4.63 12.45 -2.73
C THR A 33 3.59 11.85 -1.81
N TYR A 34 2.47 12.51 -1.63
CA TYR A 34 1.32 11.95 -0.96
C TYR A 34 0.07 12.09 -1.81
N GLN A 35 -0.87 11.17 -1.66
CA GLN A 35 -2.20 11.31 -2.23
C GLN A 35 -3.26 11.34 -1.12
N PRO A 36 -4.08 12.41 -1.06
CA PRO A 36 -5.20 12.51 -0.13
C PRO A 36 -6.26 11.41 -0.31
N ILE A 37 -6.80 10.95 0.81
CA ILE A 37 -7.94 10.05 0.91
C ILE A 37 -9.03 10.77 1.70
N TYR A 38 -10.21 10.93 1.10
CA TYR A 38 -11.32 11.68 1.69
C TYR A 38 -12.46 10.74 2.08
N GLN A 39 -13.04 10.96 3.26
CA GLN A 39 -14.31 10.34 3.64
C GLN A 39 -15.41 10.74 2.65
N THR A 40 -16.47 9.94 2.55
CA THR A 40 -17.59 10.22 1.64
C THR A 40 -18.31 11.54 1.91
N ASP A 41 -18.14 12.13 3.09
CA ASP A 41 -18.63 13.47 3.43
C ASP A 41 -17.68 14.62 3.05
N GLY A 42 -16.54 14.31 2.43
CA GLY A 42 -15.56 15.27 1.94
C GLY A 42 -14.44 15.61 2.92
N ARG A 43 -14.47 15.12 4.18
CA ARG A 43 -13.40 15.36 5.15
C ARG A 43 -12.15 14.55 4.83
N LEU A 44 -10.97 15.15 4.96
CA LEU A 44 -9.70 14.44 4.80
C LEU A 44 -9.57 13.39 5.89
N MET A 45 -9.35 12.14 5.48
CA MET A 45 -9.20 11.00 6.38
C MET A 45 -7.73 10.65 6.58
N ALA A 46 -7.00 10.57 5.48
CA ALA A 46 -5.66 10.04 5.45
C ALA A 46 -4.88 10.57 4.23
N VAL A 47 -3.58 10.30 4.22
CA VAL A 47 -2.76 10.42 3.01
C VAL A 47 -1.99 9.13 2.77
N GLU A 48 -1.89 8.72 1.52
CA GLU A 48 -1.02 7.62 1.10
C GLU A 48 0.33 8.18 0.69
N LEU A 49 1.41 7.70 1.31
CA LEU A 49 2.78 8.08 0.96
C LEU A 49 3.27 7.27 -0.24
N LEU A 50 3.56 7.97 -1.33
CA LEU A 50 3.95 7.40 -2.61
C LEU A 50 5.41 7.72 -2.93
N THR A 51 6.17 6.70 -3.32
CA THR A 51 7.57 6.83 -3.71
C THR A 51 7.67 7.16 -5.20
N VAL A 52 8.33 8.25 -5.54
CA VAL A 52 8.74 8.57 -6.92
C VAL A 52 10.18 8.16 -7.10
N VAL A 53 10.46 7.28 -8.07
CA VAL A 53 11.80 6.74 -8.31
C VAL A 53 12.37 7.29 -9.62
N THR A 54 13.61 7.74 -9.58
CA THR A 54 14.40 8.18 -10.75
C THR A 54 15.79 7.57 -10.70
N HIS A 55 16.50 7.57 -11.83
CA HIS A 55 17.91 7.20 -11.85
C HIS A 55 18.76 8.43 -12.23
N PRO A 56 19.93 8.68 -11.59
CA PRO A 56 20.78 9.82 -11.89
C PRO A 56 21.17 9.96 -13.37
N ASP A 57 21.37 8.83 -14.07
CA ASP A 57 21.67 8.82 -15.52
C ASP A 57 20.50 9.33 -16.37
N ASN A 58 19.26 9.31 -15.87
CA ASN A 58 18.05 9.75 -16.57
C ASN A 58 17.07 10.41 -15.58
N PRO A 59 17.39 11.59 -15.02
CA PRO A 59 16.66 12.16 -13.89
C PRO A 59 15.23 12.60 -14.25
N SER A 60 14.95 12.84 -15.55
CA SER A 60 13.62 13.17 -16.05
C SER A 60 12.72 11.95 -16.25
N ARG A 61 13.28 10.73 -16.27
CA ARG A 61 12.53 9.51 -16.53
C ARG A 61 12.17 8.84 -15.21
N ARG A 62 10.87 8.84 -14.89
CA ARG A 62 10.34 8.10 -13.75
C ARG A 62 10.41 6.58 -13.99
N ILE A 63 10.75 5.87 -12.92
CA ILE A 63 10.73 4.42 -12.82
C ILE A 63 9.47 4.06 -12.03
N ALA A 64 8.74 3.05 -12.49
CA ALA A 64 7.57 2.53 -11.77
C ALA A 64 8.01 1.96 -10.40
N PRO A 65 7.39 2.39 -9.29
CA PRO A 65 7.77 1.93 -7.95
C PRO A 65 7.74 0.41 -7.80
N ASP A 66 6.73 -0.27 -8.33
CA ASP A 66 6.61 -1.74 -8.22
C ASP A 66 7.81 -2.45 -8.87
N ARG A 67 8.25 -1.94 -10.03
CA ARG A 67 9.46 -2.45 -10.70
C ARG A 67 10.70 -2.21 -9.86
N TYR A 68 10.83 -1.02 -9.26
CA TYR A 68 11.95 -0.71 -8.39
C TYR A 68 12.01 -1.64 -7.17
N PHE A 69 10.89 -1.80 -6.45
CA PHE A 69 10.85 -2.62 -5.25
C PHE A 69 11.03 -4.11 -5.56
N ALA A 70 10.45 -4.62 -6.66
CA ALA A 70 10.62 -6.01 -7.08
C ALA A 70 12.09 -6.42 -7.23
N GLU A 71 12.94 -5.49 -7.68
CA GLU A 71 14.36 -5.72 -7.96
C GLU A 71 15.27 -5.52 -6.73
N LEU A 72 14.75 -4.87 -5.67
CA LEU A 72 15.48 -4.72 -4.41
C LEU A 72 15.41 -5.98 -3.56
N ALA A 73 16.52 -6.31 -2.89
CA ALA A 73 16.48 -7.27 -1.79
C ALA A 73 15.72 -6.68 -0.59
N VAL A 74 15.03 -7.53 0.19
CA VAL A 74 14.21 -7.12 1.35
C VAL A 74 14.93 -6.18 2.31
N ARG A 75 16.23 -6.41 2.58
CA ARG A 75 17.03 -5.51 3.44
C ARG A 75 17.05 -4.06 2.95
N HIS A 76 17.07 -3.85 1.63
CA HIS A 76 17.08 -2.52 1.03
C HIS A 76 15.67 -1.94 0.96
N ARG A 77 14.64 -2.79 0.82
CA ARG A 77 13.24 -2.35 0.98
C ARG A 77 13.00 -1.81 2.39
N ILE A 78 13.55 -2.46 3.42
CA ILE A 78 13.54 -1.97 4.81
C ILE A 78 14.19 -0.59 4.92
N ASP A 79 15.34 -0.36 4.27
CA ASP A 79 16.00 0.95 4.29
C ASP A 79 15.09 2.05 3.73
N VAL A 80 14.37 1.76 2.63
CA VAL A 80 13.38 2.68 2.05
C VAL A 80 12.20 2.93 2.99
N VAL A 81 11.72 1.89 3.69
CA VAL A 81 10.68 2.06 4.72
C VAL A 81 11.18 2.97 5.85
N LYS A 82 12.40 2.77 6.35
CA LYS A 82 12.99 3.66 7.37
C LYS A 82 13.06 5.11 6.89
N GLU A 83 13.43 5.32 5.63
CA GLU A 83 13.44 6.64 4.99
C GLU A 83 12.02 7.25 4.97
N GLN A 84 11.00 6.50 4.55
CA GLN A 84 9.60 6.92 4.55
C GLN A 84 9.10 7.30 5.95
N LEU A 85 9.39 6.47 6.96
CA LEU A 85 8.99 6.73 8.34
C LEU A 85 9.65 8.00 8.88
N HIS A 86 10.92 8.24 8.53
CA HIS A 86 11.61 9.46 8.91
C HIS A 86 10.95 10.71 8.30
N GLN A 87 10.54 10.65 7.03
CA GLN A 87 9.81 11.75 6.38
C GLN A 87 8.47 12.04 7.07
N LEU A 88 7.73 10.99 7.43
CA LEU A 88 6.47 11.11 8.15
C LEU A 88 6.65 11.63 9.58
N GLU A 89 7.71 11.22 10.28
CA GLU A 89 8.04 11.69 11.62
C GLU A 89 8.26 13.21 11.65
N GLN A 90 8.92 13.78 10.63
CA GLN A 90 9.09 15.23 10.50
C GLN A 90 7.78 16.01 10.35
N LYS A 91 6.69 15.32 9.98
CA LYS A 91 5.34 15.88 9.82
C LYS A 91 4.36 15.40 10.91
N ALA A 92 4.84 14.78 11.99
CA ALA A 92 3.98 14.13 12.98
C ALA A 92 2.97 15.06 13.67
N ASP A 93 3.34 16.32 13.89
CA ASP A 93 2.45 17.33 14.46
C ASP A 93 1.22 17.58 13.59
N PHE A 94 1.38 17.53 12.26
CA PHE A 94 0.28 17.72 11.32
C PHE A 94 -0.77 16.61 11.46
N PHE A 95 -0.33 15.35 11.43
CA PHE A 95 -1.21 14.19 11.58
C PHE A 95 -1.91 14.16 12.94
N THR A 96 -1.17 14.46 14.00
CA THR A 96 -1.72 14.48 15.37
C THR A 96 -2.76 15.59 15.54
N ARG A 97 -2.45 16.79 15.07
CA ARG A 97 -3.33 17.97 15.18
C ARG A 97 -4.66 17.79 14.43
N HIS A 98 -4.60 17.18 13.25
CA HIS A 98 -5.77 17.01 12.38
C HIS A 98 -6.43 15.63 12.50
N HIS A 99 -5.93 14.76 13.39
CA HIS A 99 -6.41 13.39 13.57
C HIS A 99 -6.42 12.56 12.27
N LEU A 100 -5.39 12.77 11.44
CA LEU A 100 -5.25 12.12 10.13
C LEU A 100 -4.42 10.85 10.24
N LEU A 101 -4.68 9.90 9.33
CA LEU A 101 -3.84 8.73 9.15
C LEU A 101 -2.82 8.96 8.02
N ALA A 102 -1.73 8.21 8.06
CA ALA A 102 -0.83 8.07 6.91
C ALA A 102 -0.64 6.60 6.61
N SER A 103 -0.67 6.24 5.33
CA SER A 103 -0.38 4.88 4.89
C SER A 103 0.92 4.80 4.09
N VAL A 104 1.62 3.67 4.24
CA VAL A 104 2.85 3.35 3.51
C VAL A 104 2.73 1.95 2.93
N ASN A 105 2.99 1.83 1.63
CA ASN A 105 2.97 0.55 0.92
C ASN A 105 4.11 -0.38 1.37
N VAL A 106 3.78 -1.65 1.61
CA VAL A 106 4.74 -2.69 1.99
C VAL A 106 4.33 -4.04 1.44
N ASP A 107 5.30 -4.81 0.93
CA ASP A 107 5.07 -6.19 0.52
C ASP A 107 5.16 -7.17 1.72
N GLY A 108 4.68 -8.39 1.51
CA GLY A 108 4.63 -9.41 2.57
C GLY A 108 6.00 -9.73 3.19
N PRO A 109 7.03 -10.06 2.39
CA PRO A 109 8.37 -10.32 2.90
C PRO A 109 8.97 -9.17 3.72
N THR A 110 8.77 -7.93 3.28
CA THR A 110 9.26 -6.72 3.96
C THR A 110 8.54 -6.53 5.28
N LEU A 111 7.21 -6.68 5.31
CA LEU A 111 6.43 -6.59 6.54
C LEU A 111 6.90 -7.60 7.59
N ILE A 112 7.15 -8.86 7.18
CA ILE A 112 7.67 -9.90 8.08
C ILE A 112 9.07 -9.53 8.60
N ALA A 113 9.93 -8.99 7.73
CA ALA A 113 11.30 -8.64 8.10
C ALA A 113 11.37 -7.40 9.02
N MET A 114 10.45 -6.44 8.86
CA MET A 114 10.31 -5.26 9.73
C MET A 114 10.06 -5.62 11.19
N ARG A 115 9.40 -6.75 11.47
CA ARG A 115 9.18 -7.24 12.85
C ARG A 115 10.46 -7.49 13.64
N ARG A 116 11.59 -7.66 12.95
CA ARG A 116 12.91 -7.87 13.56
C ARG A 116 13.74 -6.60 13.59
N GLN A 117 13.15 -5.43 13.31
CA GLN A 117 13.82 -4.14 13.26
C GLN A 117 13.35 -3.26 14.44
N PRO A 118 14.15 -3.16 15.53
CA PRO A 118 13.77 -2.36 16.70
C PRO A 118 13.46 -0.89 16.37
N ASP A 119 14.21 -0.28 15.45
CA ASP A 119 14.00 1.12 15.05
C ASP A 119 12.61 1.35 14.44
N ILE A 120 12.11 0.40 13.64
CA ILE A 120 10.80 0.49 13.00
C ILE A 120 9.71 0.33 14.04
N LEU A 121 9.85 -0.64 14.95
CA LEU A 121 8.90 -0.85 16.04
C LEU A 121 8.80 0.40 16.93
N ALA A 122 9.94 1.00 17.29
CA ALA A 122 9.99 2.24 18.05
C ALA A 122 9.38 3.43 17.26
N ALA A 123 9.55 3.48 15.94
CA ALA A 123 8.89 4.49 15.11
C ALA A 123 7.36 4.29 15.10
N MET A 124 6.87 3.06 14.99
CA MET A 124 5.43 2.76 15.02
C MET A 124 4.77 3.18 16.34
N GLU A 125 5.46 3.00 17.48
CA GLU A 125 4.98 3.47 18.78
C GLU A 125 4.88 4.99 18.85
N ARG A 126 5.82 5.71 18.23
CA ARG A 126 5.84 7.18 18.16
C ARG A 126 4.84 7.75 17.16
N LEU A 127 4.43 6.95 16.17
CA LEU A 127 3.54 7.34 15.07
C LEU A 127 2.25 6.49 15.10
N PRO A 128 1.37 6.63 16.11
CA PRO A 128 0.20 5.76 16.28
C PRO A 128 -0.86 5.86 15.15
N TRP A 129 -0.78 6.91 14.32
CA TRP A 129 -1.60 7.15 13.13
C TRP A 129 -1.05 6.50 11.85
N LEU A 130 0.16 5.95 11.90
CA LEU A 130 0.78 5.26 10.76
C LEU A 130 0.05 3.94 10.49
N ARG A 131 -0.11 3.63 9.20
CA ARG A 131 -0.70 2.41 8.69
C ARG A 131 0.19 1.84 7.59
N PHE A 132 0.20 0.52 7.46
CA PHE A 132 0.87 -0.13 6.35
C PHE A 132 -0.16 -0.72 5.39
N GLU A 133 -0.02 -0.40 4.11
CA GLU A 133 -0.83 -0.93 3.01
C GLU A 133 -0.14 -2.16 2.43
N LEU A 134 -0.82 -3.30 2.51
CA LEU A 134 -0.28 -4.57 2.05
C LEU A 134 -0.67 -4.79 0.59
N VAL A 135 0.33 -4.70 -0.30
CA VAL A 135 0.16 -4.84 -1.76
C VAL A 135 0.16 -6.31 -2.24
N GLU A 136 0.51 -7.27 -1.36
CA GLU A 136 0.56 -8.70 -1.69
C GLU A 136 -0.10 -9.56 -0.61
N HIS A 137 -0.85 -10.58 -1.02
CA HIS A 137 -1.43 -11.53 -0.07
C HIS A 137 -0.35 -12.34 0.66
N ILE A 138 -0.16 -12.07 1.96
CA ILE A 138 0.64 -12.95 2.82
C ILE A 138 -0.18 -14.20 3.10
N ARG A 139 0.21 -15.35 2.53
CA ARG A 139 -0.23 -16.62 3.12
C ARG A 139 0.52 -16.81 4.42
N LEU A 140 -0.19 -16.63 5.53
CA LEU A 140 0.38 -16.93 6.83
C LEU A 140 0.68 -18.44 6.89
N PRO A 141 1.84 -18.85 7.45
CA PRO A 141 2.09 -20.25 7.76
C PRO A 141 0.93 -20.83 8.57
N LYS A 142 0.55 -22.09 8.32
CA LYS A 142 -0.62 -22.74 8.93
C LYS A 142 -0.64 -22.76 10.48
N ASP A 143 0.50 -22.51 11.11
CA ASP A 143 0.69 -22.53 12.56
C ASP A 143 0.70 -21.12 13.19
N SER A 144 0.42 -20.06 12.41
CA SER A 144 0.35 -18.68 12.90
C SER A 144 -0.97 -18.48 13.66
N SER A 145 -0.91 -18.40 14.99
CA SER A 145 -2.11 -18.11 15.79
C SER A 145 -2.69 -16.72 15.47
N PHE A 146 -3.99 -16.52 15.74
CA PHE A 146 -4.63 -15.20 15.66
C PHE A 146 -3.92 -14.13 16.53
N ALA A 147 -3.21 -14.55 17.59
CA ALA A 147 -2.41 -13.66 18.44
C ALA A 147 -1.15 -13.13 17.73
N SER A 148 -0.54 -13.91 16.82
CA SER A 148 0.57 -13.42 15.98
C SER A 148 0.11 -12.46 14.87
N MET A 149 -1.21 -12.34 14.64
CA MET A 149 -1.80 -11.39 13.69
C MET A 149 -1.97 -10.00 14.30
N CYS A 150 -2.23 -9.90 15.60
CA CYS A 150 -2.22 -8.64 16.33
C CYS A 150 -0.83 -7.97 16.37
N GLU A 151 0.25 -8.72 16.11
CA GLU A 151 1.62 -8.21 16.07
C GLU A 151 1.99 -7.45 14.78
N PHE A 152 1.20 -7.56 13.68
CA PHE A 152 1.52 -6.82 12.45
C PHE A 152 1.13 -5.33 12.51
N GLY A 153 0.49 -4.91 13.61
CA GLY A 153 -0.02 -3.56 13.75
C GLY A 153 -1.25 -3.32 12.85
N PRO A 154 -1.72 -2.06 12.80
CA PRO A 154 -2.90 -1.73 12.01
C PRO A 154 -2.57 -1.70 10.50
N LEU A 155 -3.04 -2.73 9.80
CA LEU A 155 -2.83 -2.93 8.37
C LEU A 155 -4.04 -2.51 7.54
N TRP A 156 -3.77 -2.09 6.30
CA TRP A 156 -4.74 -1.88 5.25
C TRP A 156 -4.52 -2.93 4.17
N LEU A 157 -5.61 -3.40 3.56
CA LEU A 157 -5.55 -4.29 2.41
C LEU A 157 -5.65 -3.46 1.14
N ASP A 158 -4.68 -3.58 0.25
CA ASP A 158 -4.68 -2.86 -1.02
C ASP A 158 -5.25 -3.70 -2.18
N ASP A 159 -5.69 -3.04 -3.25
CA ASP A 159 -6.08 -3.64 -4.53
C ASP A 159 -7.11 -4.81 -4.46
N PHE A 160 -8.09 -4.72 -3.57
CA PHE A 160 -9.14 -5.75 -3.50
C PHE A 160 -9.93 -5.83 -4.81
N GLY A 161 -9.94 -7.01 -5.44
CA GLY A 161 -10.64 -7.27 -6.70
C GLY A 161 -9.74 -7.58 -7.90
N THR A 162 -8.42 -7.44 -7.78
CA THR A 162 -7.44 -7.69 -8.86
C THR A 162 -7.01 -9.17 -9.00
N GLY A 163 -7.62 -10.08 -8.24
CA GLY A 163 -7.30 -11.52 -8.22
C GLY A 163 -6.18 -11.90 -7.23
N MET A 164 -5.33 -10.95 -6.85
CA MET A 164 -4.30 -11.12 -5.82
C MET A 164 -4.88 -11.05 -4.39
N ALA A 165 -5.83 -10.16 -4.16
CA ALA A 165 -6.61 -10.06 -2.93
C ALA A 165 -8.05 -10.57 -3.16
N ASN A 166 -8.46 -11.59 -2.40
CA ASN A 166 -9.80 -12.19 -2.48
C ASN A 166 -10.41 -12.36 -1.08
N PHE A 167 -11.66 -12.84 -0.99
CA PHE A 167 -12.39 -13.00 0.28
C PHE A 167 -11.65 -13.82 1.35
N SER A 168 -10.75 -14.73 0.97
CA SER A 168 -9.93 -15.49 1.92
C SER A 168 -9.04 -14.56 2.75
N ALA A 169 -8.53 -13.49 2.14
CA ALA A 169 -7.71 -12.47 2.80
C ALA A 169 -8.44 -11.80 3.97
N LEU A 170 -9.77 -11.59 3.84
CA LEU A 170 -10.60 -10.95 4.87
C LEU A 170 -10.76 -11.81 6.12
N SER A 171 -10.53 -13.11 6.01
CA SER A 171 -10.67 -14.06 7.12
C SER A 171 -9.38 -14.30 7.89
N GLU A 172 -8.23 -14.04 7.26
CA GLU A 172 -6.90 -14.33 7.81
C GLU A 172 -6.29 -13.14 8.56
N VAL A 173 -6.66 -11.90 8.24
CA VAL A 173 -6.08 -10.69 8.85
C VAL A 173 -7.19 -9.70 9.18
N ARG A 174 -7.11 -9.06 10.36
CA ARG A 174 -7.99 -7.94 10.73
C ARG A 174 -7.42 -6.64 10.18
N TYR A 175 -7.94 -6.21 9.03
CA TYR A 175 -7.59 -4.92 8.43
C TYR A 175 -8.38 -3.77 9.06
N ASP A 176 -7.73 -2.62 9.24
CA ASP A 176 -8.41 -1.38 9.60
C ASP A 176 -9.27 -0.91 8.43
N TYR A 177 -8.70 -0.85 7.22
CA TYR A 177 -9.41 -0.46 6.01
C TYR A 177 -9.04 -1.39 4.86
N ILE A 178 -9.96 -1.50 3.90
CA ILE A 178 -9.72 -2.24 2.66
C ILE A 178 -9.91 -1.27 1.50
N LYS A 179 -8.93 -1.21 0.60
CA LYS A 179 -9.00 -0.43 -0.64
C LYS A 179 -9.51 -1.34 -1.75
N VAL A 180 -10.55 -0.88 -2.44
CA VAL A 180 -11.15 -1.56 -3.60
C VAL A 180 -10.59 -0.94 -4.86
N ALA A 181 -9.95 -1.79 -5.67
CA ALA A 181 -9.33 -1.41 -6.92
C ALA A 181 -10.31 -0.76 -7.90
N ARG A 182 -9.81 0.18 -8.69
CA ARG A 182 -10.57 0.95 -9.68
C ARG A 182 -11.28 0.04 -10.67
N GLU A 183 -10.63 -1.03 -11.13
CA GLU A 183 -11.16 -1.96 -12.13
C GLU A 183 -12.47 -2.61 -11.66
N LEU A 184 -12.52 -3.03 -10.39
CA LEU A 184 -13.73 -3.63 -9.80
C LEU A 184 -14.86 -2.60 -9.72
N PHE A 185 -14.56 -1.39 -9.27
CA PHE A 185 -15.53 -0.30 -9.20
C PHE A 185 -16.07 0.08 -10.59
N VAL A 186 -15.17 0.29 -11.56
CA VAL A 186 -15.51 0.66 -12.94
C VAL A 186 -16.31 -0.45 -13.63
N MET A 187 -15.98 -1.72 -13.39
CA MET A 187 -16.74 -2.85 -13.93
C MET A 187 -18.17 -2.86 -13.36
N LEU A 188 -18.32 -2.73 -12.05
CA LEU A 188 -19.62 -2.88 -11.39
C LEU A 188 -20.54 -1.65 -11.58
N ARG A 189 -20.00 -0.45 -11.81
CA ARG A 189 -20.84 0.74 -12.01
C ARG A 189 -21.56 0.81 -13.36
N GLN A 190 -21.27 -0.09 -14.31
CA GLN A 190 -21.82 -0.04 -15.67
C GLN A 190 -23.32 -0.37 -15.78
N SER A 191 -23.89 -1.08 -14.80
CA SER A 191 -25.31 -1.47 -14.78
C SER A 191 -25.98 -1.18 -13.43
N ALA A 192 -27.31 -1.27 -13.37
CA ALA A 192 -28.03 -1.12 -12.11
C ALA A 192 -27.76 -2.32 -11.18
N GLU A 193 -27.71 -3.53 -11.76
CA GLU A 193 -27.42 -4.78 -11.08
C GLU A 193 -25.99 -4.78 -10.51
N GLY A 194 -25.02 -4.28 -11.27
CA GLY A 194 -23.63 -4.17 -10.83
C GLY A 194 -23.47 -3.17 -9.68
N ARG A 195 -24.14 -2.01 -9.73
CA ARG A 195 -24.16 -1.05 -8.61
C ARG A 195 -24.78 -1.64 -7.34
N ASN A 196 -25.83 -2.44 -7.48
CA ASN A 196 -26.42 -3.17 -6.36
C ASN A 196 -25.45 -4.20 -5.79
N LEU A 197 -24.78 -4.98 -6.65
CA LEU A 197 -23.76 -5.94 -6.25
C LEU A 197 -22.59 -5.26 -5.52
N PHE A 198 -22.11 -4.12 -6.03
CA PHE A 198 -21.08 -3.31 -5.38
C PHE A 198 -21.51 -2.87 -3.98
N THR A 199 -22.74 -2.36 -3.85
CA THR A 199 -23.31 -1.97 -2.55
C THR A 199 -23.31 -3.12 -1.55
N LEU A 200 -23.78 -4.30 -1.97
CA LEU A 200 -23.82 -5.50 -1.11
C LEU A 200 -22.41 -5.97 -0.72
N LEU A 201 -21.45 -5.91 -1.65
CA LEU A 201 -20.06 -6.26 -1.40
C LEU A 201 -19.43 -5.33 -0.36
N LEU A 202 -19.63 -4.02 -0.49
CA LEU A 202 -19.14 -3.04 0.49
C LEU A 202 -19.77 -3.25 1.88
N GLN A 203 -21.08 -3.52 1.95
CA GLN A 203 -21.75 -3.83 3.22
C GLN A 203 -21.15 -5.06 3.89
N LEU A 204 -20.85 -6.11 3.13
CA LEU A 204 -20.22 -7.31 3.66
C LEU A 204 -18.82 -7.00 4.19
N MET A 205 -17.99 -6.31 3.41
CA MET A 205 -16.61 -5.97 3.79
C MET A 205 -16.54 -5.07 5.03
N ASN A 206 -17.44 -4.09 5.15
CA ASN A 206 -17.55 -3.22 6.33
C ASN A 206 -17.85 -3.97 7.63
N ARG A 207 -18.26 -5.25 7.58
CA ARG A 207 -18.42 -6.09 8.78
C ARG A 207 -17.10 -6.68 9.29
N TYR A 208 -16.05 -6.67 8.46
CA TYR A 208 -14.75 -7.26 8.75
C TYR A 208 -13.63 -6.22 8.92
N CYS A 209 -13.90 -4.93 8.65
CA CYS A 209 -12.96 -3.83 8.78
C CYS A 209 -13.67 -2.56 9.32
N ARG A 210 -12.94 -1.47 9.52
CA ARG A 210 -13.52 -0.17 9.95
C ARG A 210 -14.15 0.60 8.79
N GLY A 211 -13.79 0.30 7.55
CA GLY A 211 -14.33 0.94 6.37
C GLY A 211 -13.69 0.47 5.07
N VAL A 212 -14.43 0.58 3.98
CA VAL A 212 -13.91 0.36 2.62
C VAL A 212 -13.60 1.69 1.95
N ILE A 213 -12.44 1.76 1.29
CA ILE A 213 -11.95 2.89 0.51
C ILE A 213 -12.09 2.53 -0.97
N VAL A 214 -12.71 3.37 -1.78
CA VAL A 214 -12.80 3.14 -3.23
C VAL A 214 -11.69 3.90 -3.94
N GLU A 215 -10.89 3.20 -4.73
CA GLU A 215 -9.74 3.80 -5.41
C GLU A 215 -10.03 4.23 -6.84
N GLY A 216 -9.17 5.12 -7.31
CA GLY A 216 -9.17 5.59 -8.67
C GLY A 216 -10.45 6.32 -9.06
N VAL A 217 -11.06 7.12 -8.18
CA VAL A 217 -12.18 8.00 -8.56
C VAL A 217 -11.67 9.14 -9.45
N GLU A 218 -12.10 9.19 -10.70
CA GLU A 218 -11.59 10.11 -11.74
C GLU A 218 -12.64 11.12 -12.23
N THR A 219 -13.91 10.96 -11.91
CA THR A 219 -14.97 11.91 -12.31
C THR A 219 -15.93 12.28 -11.17
N LEU A 220 -16.63 13.41 -11.33
CA LEU A 220 -17.69 13.83 -10.39
C LEU A 220 -18.83 12.81 -10.29
N GLU A 221 -19.16 12.13 -11.40
CA GLU A 221 -20.19 11.10 -11.40
C GLU A 221 -19.73 9.89 -10.57
N GLU A 222 -18.49 9.43 -10.75
CA GLU A 222 -17.90 8.37 -9.95
C GLU A 222 -17.86 8.74 -8.46
N TRP A 223 -17.49 9.99 -8.13
CA TRP A 223 -17.52 10.47 -6.75
C TRP A 223 -18.93 10.39 -6.15
N ARG A 224 -19.94 10.87 -6.87
CA ARG A 224 -21.34 10.76 -6.43
C ARG A 224 -21.82 9.32 -6.31
N ASP A 225 -21.34 8.41 -7.14
CA ASP A 225 -21.64 6.99 -7.04
C ASP A 225 -21.05 6.41 -5.74
N VAL A 226 -19.80 6.76 -5.39
CA VAL A 226 -19.16 6.35 -4.14
C VAL A 226 -19.86 6.96 -2.91
N GLN A 227 -20.22 8.24 -2.93
CA GLN A 227 -20.95 8.90 -1.84
C GLN A 227 -22.34 8.29 -1.58
N ARG A 228 -22.99 7.73 -2.62
CA ARG A 228 -24.28 7.03 -2.51
C ARG A 228 -24.14 5.56 -2.12
N SER A 229 -22.91 5.06 -2.04
CA SER A 229 -22.60 3.69 -1.64
C SER A 229 -22.27 3.62 -0.14
N PRO A 230 -22.19 2.41 0.44
CA PRO A 230 -21.72 2.19 1.81
C PRO A 230 -20.21 2.38 2.01
N ALA A 231 -19.48 2.90 1.02
CA ALA A 231 -18.06 3.20 1.14
C ALA A 231 -17.81 4.21 2.28
N PHE A 232 -16.69 4.05 2.96
CA PHE A 232 -16.27 4.96 4.02
C PHE A 232 -15.53 6.16 3.46
N ALA A 233 -14.66 5.93 2.48
CA ALA A 233 -13.81 6.94 1.87
C ALA A 233 -13.50 6.62 0.41
N ALA A 234 -12.85 7.56 -0.27
CA ALA A 234 -12.36 7.36 -1.62
C ALA A 234 -11.04 8.10 -1.86
N GLN A 235 -10.34 7.62 -2.89
CA GLN A 235 -9.10 8.17 -3.39
C GLN A 235 -9.15 8.19 -4.91
N GLY A 236 -8.55 9.21 -5.54
CA GLY A 236 -8.46 9.26 -6.99
C GLY A 236 -8.22 10.66 -7.54
N TYR A 237 -7.94 10.74 -8.84
CA TYR A 237 -7.52 11.99 -9.50
C TYR A 237 -8.60 13.07 -9.56
N PHE A 238 -9.88 12.71 -9.41
CA PHE A 238 -10.94 13.71 -9.25
C PHE A 238 -10.80 14.50 -7.96
N LEU A 239 -10.39 13.82 -6.88
CA LEU A 239 -10.26 14.40 -5.54
C LEU A 239 -8.92 15.11 -5.39
N SER A 240 -7.84 14.40 -5.74
CA SER A 240 -6.49 14.95 -5.81
C SER A 240 -5.55 14.00 -6.54
N ARG A 241 -4.65 14.57 -7.35
CA ARG A 241 -3.46 13.84 -7.81
C ARG A 241 -2.44 13.73 -6.67
N PRO A 242 -1.45 12.81 -6.78
CA PRO A 242 -0.29 12.82 -5.90
C PRO A 242 0.43 14.17 -5.95
N VAL A 243 0.75 14.71 -4.78
CA VAL A 243 1.40 16.02 -4.59
C VAL A 243 2.67 15.86 -3.75
N PRO A 244 3.69 16.73 -3.91
CA PRO A 244 4.93 16.64 -3.13
C PRO A 244 4.69 16.64 -1.61
N LEU A 245 5.35 15.74 -0.86
CA LEU A 245 5.19 15.68 0.61
C LEU A 245 5.50 17.00 1.32
N ILE A 246 6.39 17.81 0.73
CA ILE A 246 6.73 19.12 1.28
C ILE A 246 5.51 20.07 1.37
N SER A 247 4.51 19.91 0.51
CA SER A 247 3.28 20.73 0.50
C SER A 247 2.16 20.16 1.37
N LEU A 248 2.43 19.19 2.25
CA LEU A 248 1.41 18.54 3.08
C LEU A 248 0.53 19.52 3.87
N GLU A 249 1.12 20.63 4.33
CA GLU A 249 0.42 21.66 5.10
C GLU A 249 -0.61 22.45 4.28
N GLU A 250 -0.54 22.36 2.95
CA GLU A 250 -1.45 23.01 2.01
C GLU A 250 -2.61 22.08 1.58
N VAL A 251 -2.66 20.85 2.09
CA VAL A 251 -3.72 19.89 1.73
C VAL A 251 -5.10 20.43 2.12
N ILE A 252 -6.06 20.21 1.24
CA ILE A 252 -7.47 20.53 1.50
C ILE A 252 -7.98 19.58 2.59
N LEU A 253 -8.43 20.11 3.73
CA LEU A 253 -8.97 19.30 4.82
C LEU A 253 -10.44 18.91 4.61
N THR A 254 -11.17 19.61 3.74
CA THR A 254 -12.57 19.34 3.39
C THR A 254 -12.89 19.84 1.98
N LEU A 255 -13.46 18.98 1.14
CA LEU A 255 -13.82 19.24 -0.28
C LEU A 255 -15.08 20.12 -0.45
#